data_AF-A0A9P7GBQ7-F1
#
_entry.id   AF-A0A9P7GBQ7-F1
#
_cell.length_a   1.000
_cell.length_b   1.000
_cell.length_c   1.000
_cell.angle_alpha   90.00
_cell.angle_beta   90.00
_cell.angle_gamma   90.00
#
_symmetry.space_group_name_H-M   'P 1'
#
loop_
_entity.id
_entity.type
_entity.pdbx_description
1 polymer ?
#
loop_
_entity_poly.entity_id
_entity_poly.type
_entity_poly.pdbx_seq_one_letter_code
_entity_poly.pdbx_strand_id
1 'polypeptide(L)'
;ALSEKVTKLETAASKPPPPPKPATKPPPAPSFLSAARAAADKPQPPPPTPKPAAKRRQPTKVVGLPEEGLRKWVITPSVRMKDSSARPSPLAIVAKLNGKPSSNSVLTAYWTPAGKLHIVANAAVDYAAPGSLDLYDRLLRTIPGFEHGILHIAPWVKITKIKIPDVPVWNHTTGAPYSIQDVTAALDHSTAFSDVHVTNRAAWAKAPATFRPTTLSAVSFSIEDPDGAVSNRLRHTALYLLGKKCRFEKWKPKPTPANT
;
A
#
# COMPACT_ATOMS: atom_id res chain seq x y z
N ALA A 1 21.23 36.78 57.57
CA ALA A 1 20.22 37.48 56.75
C ALA A 1 19.34 36.44 56.08
N LEU A 2 18.25 36.05 56.74
CA LEU A 2 17.24 35.12 56.24
C LEU A 2 16.15 35.94 55.56
N SER A 3 16.00 35.77 54.25
CA SER A 3 15.02 36.51 53.44
C SER A 3 13.74 35.69 53.31
N GLU A 4 12.68 36.19 53.94
CA GLU A 4 11.32 35.68 53.84
C GLU A 4 10.75 35.96 52.44
N LYS A 5 10.31 34.92 51.73
CA LYS A 5 9.48 35.04 50.53
C LYS A 5 8.04 34.73 50.90
N VAL A 6 7.23 35.79 51.00
CA VAL A 6 5.78 35.74 51.17
C VAL A 6 5.15 35.41 49.81
N THR A 7 4.54 34.24 49.70
CA THR A 7 3.77 33.82 48.51
C THR A 7 2.31 34.25 48.66
N LYS A 8 1.87 35.16 47.80
CA LYS A 8 0.51 35.70 47.74
C LYS A 8 -0.39 34.68 47.03
N LEU A 9 -1.33 34.07 47.76
CA LEU A 9 -2.41 33.24 47.22
C LEU A 9 -3.50 34.17 46.67
N GLU A 10 -3.66 34.20 45.35
CA GLU A 10 -4.70 34.95 44.65
C GLU A 10 -5.85 34.00 44.29
N THR A 11 -6.97 34.16 45.00
CA THR A 11 -8.20 33.39 44.83
C THR A 11 -8.91 33.84 43.56
N ALA A 12 -8.91 32.99 42.52
CA ALA A 12 -9.64 33.24 41.29
C ALA A 12 -11.16 33.14 41.52
N ALA A 13 -11.87 34.27 41.37
CA ALA A 13 -13.31 34.35 41.44
C ALA A 13 -13.97 33.58 40.28
N SER A 14 -14.80 32.60 40.62
CA SER A 14 -15.61 31.81 39.70
C SER A 14 -16.70 32.69 39.04
N LYS A 15 -16.70 32.78 37.71
CA LYS A 15 -17.79 33.41 36.95
C LYS A 15 -19.00 32.48 36.90
N PRO A 16 -20.23 32.98 37.13
CA PRO A 16 -21.43 32.16 37.03
C PRO A 16 -21.67 31.70 35.57
N PRO A 17 -22.23 30.48 35.38
CA PRO A 17 -22.50 29.94 34.06
C PRO A 17 -23.61 30.73 33.33
N PRO A 18 -23.55 30.82 31.99
CA PRO A 18 -24.56 31.51 31.19
C PRO A 18 -25.91 30.77 31.23
N PRO A 19 -27.04 31.50 31.07
CA PRO A 19 -28.38 30.92 31.09
C PRO A 19 -28.62 29.93 29.93
N PRO A 20 -29.44 28.89 30.13
CA PRO A 20 -29.77 27.92 29.10
C PRO A 20 -30.53 28.57 27.94
N LYS A 21 -30.12 28.25 26.71
CA LYS A 21 -30.79 28.71 25.48
C LYS A 21 -32.20 28.09 25.37
N PRO A 22 -33.20 28.85 24.87
CA PRO A 22 -34.55 28.33 24.66
C PRO A 22 -34.57 27.24 23.58
N ALA A 23 -35.32 26.16 23.85
CA ALA A 23 -35.47 25.02 22.95
C ALA A 23 -36.33 25.39 21.74
N THR A 24 -35.73 25.40 20.55
CA THR A 24 -36.43 25.46 19.27
C THR A 24 -37.19 24.16 19.02
N LYS A 25 -38.52 24.25 18.87
CA LYS A 25 -39.39 23.16 18.44
C LYS A 25 -38.95 22.64 17.06
N PRO A 26 -38.82 21.32 16.85
CA PRO A 26 -38.58 20.76 15.52
C PRO A 26 -39.81 20.96 14.62
N PRO A 27 -39.61 21.17 13.30
CA PRO A 27 -40.70 21.26 12.33
C PRO A 27 -41.40 19.91 12.16
N PRO A 28 -42.69 19.91 11.75
CA PRO A 28 -43.46 18.70 11.53
C PRO A 28 -42.88 17.87 10.38
N ALA A 29 -42.85 16.54 10.57
CA ALA A 29 -42.34 15.59 9.58
C ALA A 29 -43.27 15.51 8.34
N PRO A 30 -42.71 15.43 7.13
CA PRO A 30 -43.50 15.19 5.92
C PRO A 30 -44.07 13.76 5.90
N SER A 31 -45.35 13.65 5.54
CA SER A 31 -46.09 12.38 5.40
C SER A 31 -45.67 11.65 4.12
N PHE A 32 -45.09 10.45 4.24
CA PHE A 32 -44.56 9.64 3.12
C PHE A 32 -45.53 8.54 2.63
N LEU A 33 -46.84 8.73 2.75
CA LEU A 33 -47.83 7.66 2.45
C LEU A 33 -48.42 7.65 1.03
N SER A 34 -47.78 8.24 0.00
CA SER A 34 -48.40 8.29 -1.35
C SER A 34 -47.54 7.86 -2.55
N ALA A 35 -46.40 7.19 -2.37
CA ALA A 35 -45.54 6.80 -3.50
C ALA A 35 -45.45 5.29 -3.80
N ALA A 36 -46.32 4.44 -3.24
CA ALA A 36 -46.16 2.98 -3.29
C ALA A 36 -47.05 2.22 -4.30
N ARG A 37 -47.67 2.88 -5.31
CA ARG A 37 -48.63 2.20 -6.21
C ARG A 37 -48.34 2.20 -7.72
N ALA A 38 -47.16 2.62 -8.18
CA ALA A 38 -46.89 2.74 -9.63
C ALA A 38 -45.72 1.90 -10.19
N ALA A 39 -45.28 0.83 -9.50
CA ALA A 39 -44.11 0.05 -9.94
C ALA A 39 -44.37 -1.47 -10.11
N ALA A 40 -45.61 -1.89 -10.34
CA ALA A 40 -45.97 -3.30 -10.39
C ALA A 40 -45.88 -3.97 -11.78
N ASP A 41 -45.44 -3.28 -12.84
CA ASP A 41 -45.57 -3.82 -14.20
C ASP A 41 -44.37 -3.53 -15.12
N LYS A 42 -43.15 -3.85 -14.65
CA LYS A 42 -41.97 -3.89 -15.51
C LYS A 42 -41.51 -5.34 -15.73
N PRO A 43 -41.36 -5.79 -16.99
CA PRO A 43 -40.84 -7.13 -17.29
C PRO A 43 -39.48 -7.35 -16.63
N GLN A 44 -39.36 -8.44 -15.89
CA GLN A 44 -38.12 -8.85 -15.24
C GLN A 44 -37.06 -9.15 -16.31
N PRO A 45 -35.86 -8.55 -16.26
CA PRO A 45 -34.82 -8.83 -17.23
C PRO A 45 -34.38 -10.30 -17.14
N PRO A 46 -34.00 -10.91 -18.28
CA PRO A 46 -33.60 -12.31 -18.33
C PRO A 46 -32.37 -12.55 -17.43
N PRO A 47 -32.26 -13.76 -16.83
CA PRO A 47 -31.16 -14.10 -15.95
C PRO A 47 -29.81 -13.99 -16.69
N PRO A 48 -28.76 -13.45 -16.04
CA PRO A 48 -27.45 -13.31 -16.66
C PRO A 48 -26.88 -14.70 -16.95
N THR A 49 -26.54 -14.95 -18.22
CA THR A 49 -25.82 -16.16 -18.64
C THR A 49 -24.49 -16.28 -17.89
N PRO A 50 -24.15 -17.47 -17.34
CA PRO A 50 -22.92 -17.67 -16.59
C PRO A 50 -21.70 -17.43 -17.47
N LYS A 51 -20.92 -16.39 -17.13
CA LYS A 51 -19.67 -16.06 -17.80
C LYS A 51 -18.68 -17.22 -17.56
N PRO A 52 -18.03 -17.77 -18.61
CA PRO A 52 -17.07 -18.84 -18.43
C PRO A 52 -15.95 -18.38 -17.50
N ALA A 53 -15.69 -19.17 -16.46
CA ALA A 53 -14.68 -18.87 -15.45
C ALA A 53 -13.32 -18.67 -16.13
N ALA A 54 -12.79 -17.44 -16.02
CA ALA A 54 -11.45 -17.16 -16.50
C ALA A 54 -10.47 -18.12 -15.82
N LYS A 55 -9.78 -18.95 -16.62
CA LYS A 55 -8.75 -19.87 -16.12
C LYS A 55 -7.74 -19.05 -15.33
N ARG A 56 -7.81 -19.20 -14.00
CA ARG A 56 -6.91 -18.56 -13.03
C ARG A 56 -5.50 -19.08 -13.34
N ARG A 57 -4.69 -18.28 -14.04
CA ARG A 57 -3.28 -18.57 -14.26
C ARG A 57 -2.65 -18.74 -12.88
N GLN A 58 -2.28 -19.97 -12.54
CA GLN A 58 -1.63 -20.21 -11.27
C GLN A 58 -0.26 -19.51 -11.30
N PRO A 59 0.09 -18.75 -10.26
CA PRO A 59 1.45 -18.25 -10.14
C PRO A 59 2.38 -19.47 -10.10
N THR A 60 3.39 -19.45 -10.97
CA THR A 60 4.47 -20.43 -10.97
C THR A 60 5.03 -20.49 -9.55
N LYS A 61 5.02 -21.69 -8.95
CA LYS A 61 5.49 -21.95 -7.59
C LYS A 61 6.92 -21.41 -7.47
N VAL A 62 7.09 -20.27 -6.80
CA VAL A 62 8.41 -19.74 -6.45
C VAL A 62 8.87 -20.56 -5.25
N VAL A 63 9.89 -21.39 -5.47
CA VAL A 63 10.58 -22.11 -4.39
C VAL A 63 11.32 -21.06 -3.57
N GLY A 64 10.71 -20.63 -2.46
CA GLY A 64 11.37 -19.79 -1.48
C GLY A 64 12.31 -20.64 -0.63
N LEU A 65 13.61 -20.50 -0.84
CA LEU A 65 14.61 -20.99 0.12
C LEU A 65 14.56 -20.13 1.39
N PRO A 66 14.57 -20.76 2.59
CA PRO A 66 14.60 -20.05 3.86
C PRO A 66 16.01 -19.46 4.05
N GLU A 67 16.15 -18.15 4.03
CA GLU A 67 17.45 -17.50 4.20
C GLU A 67 17.31 -16.27 5.08
N GLU A 68 17.50 -16.48 6.37
CA GLU A 68 17.88 -15.42 7.30
C GLU A 68 19.30 -14.95 6.93
N GLY A 69 19.48 -13.64 6.74
CA GLY A 69 20.82 -13.04 6.58
C GLY A 69 21.27 -12.67 5.16
N LEU A 70 20.58 -13.12 4.10
CA LEU A 70 20.94 -12.75 2.72
C LEU A 70 20.31 -11.44 2.27
N ARG A 71 21.15 -10.45 1.95
CA ARG A 71 20.73 -9.20 1.29
C ARG A 71 20.33 -9.52 -0.16
N LYS A 72 19.04 -9.79 -0.42
CA LYS A 72 18.46 -10.13 -1.72
C LYS A 72 18.13 -8.90 -2.59
N TRP A 73 19.02 -8.48 -3.48
CA TRP A 73 18.81 -7.29 -4.31
C TRP A 73 17.92 -7.59 -5.50
N VAL A 74 16.82 -6.86 -5.71
CA VAL A 74 15.96 -7.03 -6.90
C VAL A 74 16.35 -5.99 -7.95
N ILE A 75 17.10 -6.41 -8.97
CA ILE A 75 17.33 -5.61 -10.16
C ILE A 75 16.11 -5.77 -11.06
N THR A 76 15.42 -4.68 -11.39
CA THR A 76 14.31 -4.68 -12.35
C THR A 76 14.71 -3.91 -13.60
N PRO A 77 15.42 -4.52 -14.57
CA PRO A 77 15.49 -3.98 -15.92
C PRO A 77 14.07 -3.68 -16.44
N SER A 78 13.77 -2.41 -16.68
CA SER A 78 12.56 -2.00 -17.40
C SER A 78 12.79 -2.10 -18.89
N VAL A 79 13.19 -3.30 -19.34
CA VAL A 79 13.24 -3.61 -20.77
C VAL A 79 11.87 -4.12 -21.16
N ARG A 80 11.06 -3.25 -21.76
CA ARG A 80 9.89 -3.71 -22.51
C ARG A 80 10.39 -4.42 -23.75
N MET A 81 10.65 -5.71 -23.63
CA MET A 81 10.82 -6.57 -24.79
C MET A 81 9.48 -6.60 -25.54
N LYS A 82 9.44 -5.97 -26.73
CA LYS A 82 8.25 -5.91 -27.59
C LYS A 82 7.77 -7.31 -27.98
N ASP A 83 8.69 -8.26 -28.13
CA ASP A 83 8.38 -9.65 -28.48
C ASP A 83 8.63 -10.60 -27.29
N SER A 84 7.57 -11.26 -26.83
CA SER A 84 7.65 -12.26 -25.76
C SER A 84 8.37 -13.55 -26.17
N SER A 85 8.45 -13.84 -27.47
CA SER A 85 9.11 -15.03 -28.03
C SER A 85 10.63 -14.97 -27.97
N ALA A 86 11.22 -13.76 -27.86
CA ALA A 86 12.66 -13.56 -27.81
C ALA A 86 13.24 -13.58 -26.38
N ARG A 87 12.42 -13.83 -25.35
CA ARG A 87 12.87 -13.72 -23.95
C ARG A 87 13.88 -14.81 -23.60
N PRO A 88 15.12 -14.47 -23.23
CA PRO A 88 16.07 -15.46 -22.75
C PRO A 88 15.54 -16.16 -21.49
N SER A 89 15.87 -17.44 -21.36
CA SER A 89 15.47 -18.21 -20.19
C SER A 89 16.11 -17.61 -18.93
N PRO A 90 15.38 -17.48 -17.81
CA PRO A 90 15.94 -16.90 -16.60
C PRO A 90 17.19 -17.66 -16.11
N LEU A 91 17.25 -18.97 -16.34
CA LEU A 91 18.40 -19.80 -15.99
C LEU A 91 19.64 -19.46 -16.83
N ALA A 92 19.48 -19.20 -18.13
CA ALA A 92 20.58 -18.75 -18.99
C ALA A 92 21.10 -17.37 -18.59
N ILE A 93 20.21 -16.48 -18.13
CA ILE A 93 20.58 -15.16 -17.60
C ILE A 93 21.44 -15.33 -16.34
N VAL A 94 20.99 -16.14 -15.37
CA VAL A 94 21.74 -16.41 -14.14
C VAL A 94 23.10 -17.03 -14.46
N ALA A 95 23.16 -18.05 -15.33
CA ALA A 95 24.41 -18.70 -15.72
C ALA A 95 25.38 -17.72 -16.39
N LYS A 96 24.89 -16.84 -17.27
CA LYS A 96 25.72 -15.86 -17.96
C LYS A 96 26.23 -14.76 -17.03
N LEU A 97 25.44 -14.34 -16.06
CA LEU A 97 25.85 -13.36 -15.04
C LEU A 97 26.85 -13.95 -14.04
N ASN A 98 26.68 -15.22 -13.65
CA ASN A 98 27.60 -15.91 -12.75
C ASN A 98 28.86 -16.44 -13.43
N GLY A 99 28.85 -16.60 -14.77
CA GLY A 99 30.01 -17.05 -15.55
C GLY A 99 31.15 -16.05 -15.63
N LYS A 100 30.97 -14.82 -15.12
CA LYS A 100 32.05 -13.83 -15.02
C LYS A 100 32.54 -13.74 -13.58
N PRO A 101 33.87 -13.67 -13.36
CA PRO A 101 34.43 -13.49 -12.03
C PRO A 101 34.00 -12.12 -11.49
N SER A 102 32.96 -12.12 -10.68
CA SER A 102 32.54 -10.96 -9.90
C SER A 102 32.26 -11.44 -8.48
N SER A 103 32.53 -10.58 -7.52
CA SER A 103 32.23 -10.81 -6.10
C SER A 103 30.73 -10.89 -5.80
N ASN A 104 29.87 -10.74 -6.82
CA ASN A 104 28.43 -10.74 -6.69
C ASN A 104 27.84 -11.92 -7.45
N SER A 105 27.37 -12.95 -6.73
CA SER A 105 26.66 -14.06 -7.36
C SER A 105 25.19 -13.69 -7.56
N VAL A 106 24.70 -13.83 -8.79
CA VAL A 106 23.27 -13.80 -9.08
C VAL A 106 22.65 -15.09 -8.54
N LEU A 107 21.73 -14.95 -7.59
CA LEU A 107 21.03 -16.07 -6.96
C LEU A 107 19.90 -16.58 -7.85
N THR A 108 19.12 -15.68 -8.43
CA THR A 108 18.00 -16.06 -9.30
C THR A 108 17.61 -14.95 -10.25
N ALA A 109 16.86 -15.27 -11.29
CA ALA A 109 16.20 -14.30 -12.15
C ALA A 109 14.82 -14.83 -12.54
N TYR A 110 13.86 -13.95 -12.82
CA TYR A 110 12.53 -14.33 -13.31
C TYR A 110 11.85 -13.18 -14.06
N TRP A 111 10.96 -13.52 -15.00
CA TRP A 111 10.14 -12.55 -15.71
C TRP A 111 8.82 -12.30 -14.97
N THR A 112 8.44 -11.04 -14.81
CA THR A 112 7.13 -10.66 -14.30
C THR A 112 6.05 -10.80 -15.37
N PRO A 113 4.76 -10.86 -14.98
CA PRO A 113 3.65 -10.84 -15.93
C PRO A 113 3.65 -9.60 -16.83
N ALA A 114 4.17 -8.47 -16.33
CA ALA A 114 4.34 -7.22 -17.07
C ALA A 114 5.50 -7.26 -18.09
N GLY A 115 6.24 -8.36 -18.17
CA GLY A 115 7.37 -8.51 -19.07
C GLY A 115 8.65 -7.83 -18.60
N LYS A 116 8.76 -7.48 -17.31
CA LYS A 116 10.00 -6.99 -16.71
C LYS A 116 10.82 -8.16 -16.17
N LEU A 117 12.11 -8.18 -16.43
CA LEU A 117 13.02 -9.14 -15.79
C LEU A 117 13.33 -8.66 -14.38
N HIS A 118 13.32 -9.57 -13.41
CA HIS A 118 13.77 -9.35 -12.04
C HIS A 118 14.98 -10.24 -11.81
N ILE A 119 16.07 -9.68 -11.28
CA ILE A 119 17.29 -10.41 -10.98
C ILE A 119 17.55 -10.26 -9.49
N VAL A 120 17.72 -11.38 -8.80
CA VAL A 120 18.11 -11.42 -7.40
C VAL A 120 19.59 -11.75 -7.31
N ALA A 121 20.39 -10.83 -6.79
CA ALA A 121 21.81 -11.05 -6.57
C ALA A 121 22.15 -11.03 -5.08
N ASN A 122 23.16 -11.82 -4.71
CA ASN A 122 23.88 -11.72 -3.46
C ASN A 122 24.94 -10.63 -3.61
N ALA A 123 24.74 -9.49 -2.96
CA ALA A 123 25.78 -8.48 -2.93
C ALA A 123 26.58 -8.64 -1.63
N ALA A 124 27.75 -9.25 -1.76
CA ALA A 124 28.79 -9.16 -0.74
C ALA A 124 29.45 -7.76 -0.74
N VAL A 125 29.25 -6.97 -1.80
CA VAL A 125 29.89 -5.66 -2.00
C VAL A 125 28.95 -4.52 -1.63
N ASP A 126 29.48 -3.53 -0.92
CA ASP A 126 28.89 -2.21 -0.75
C ASP A 126 28.62 -1.58 -2.14
N TYR A 127 27.36 -1.56 -2.56
CA TYR A 127 26.90 -0.76 -3.71
C TYR A 127 27.14 0.75 -3.53
N ALA A 128 27.67 1.19 -2.39
CA ALA A 128 28.22 2.53 -2.20
C ALA A 128 29.49 2.78 -3.02
N ALA A 129 30.18 1.73 -3.48
CA ALA A 129 31.31 1.86 -4.38
C ALA A 129 30.81 2.24 -5.80
N PRO A 130 31.15 3.45 -6.30
CA PRO A 130 30.78 3.84 -7.66
C PRO A 130 31.34 2.83 -8.68
N GLY A 131 30.50 2.38 -9.62
CA GLY A 131 30.88 1.46 -10.72
C GLY A 131 30.43 0.00 -10.57
N SER A 132 29.93 -0.42 -9.40
CA SER A 132 29.36 -1.76 -9.20
C SER A 132 28.08 -1.99 -10.03
N LEU A 133 27.29 -0.93 -10.23
CA LEU A 133 26.08 -0.90 -11.06
C LEU A 133 26.41 -0.98 -12.56
N ASP A 134 27.47 -0.31 -13.00
CA ASP A 134 27.93 -0.33 -14.39
C ASP A 134 28.32 -1.73 -14.86
N LEU A 135 28.83 -2.56 -13.94
CA LEU A 135 29.24 -3.91 -14.25
C LEU A 135 28.01 -4.78 -14.59
N TYR A 136 26.93 -4.64 -13.83
CA TYR A 136 25.65 -5.30 -14.15
C TYR A 136 25.01 -4.77 -15.43
N ASP A 137 25.03 -3.45 -15.65
CA ASP A 137 24.52 -2.86 -16.89
C ASP A 137 25.26 -3.40 -18.12
N ARG A 138 26.60 -3.39 -18.09
CA ARG A 138 27.43 -3.95 -19.17
C ARG A 138 27.17 -5.44 -19.39
N LEU A 139 27.04 -6.23 -18.33
CA LEU A 139 26.75 -7.66 -18.45
C LEU A 139 25.39 -7.92 -19.09
N LEU A 140 24.36 -7.18 -18.66
CA LEU A 140 23.01 -7.37 -19.15
C LEU A 140 22.88 -6.94 -20.61
N ARG A 141 23.61 -5.91 -21.05
CA ARG A 141 23.70 -5.54 -22.48
C ARG A 141 24.30 -6.62 -23.38
N THR A 142 25.08 -7.57 -22.83
CA THR A 142 25.58 -8.71 -23.62
C THR A 142 24.52 -9.78 -23.87
N ILE A 143 23.36 -9.69 -23.23
CA ILE A 143 22.26 -10.63 -23.40
C ILE A 143 21.39 -10.13 -24.57
N PRO A 144 21.16 -10.95 -25.61
CA PRO A 144 20.29 -10.57 -26.72
C PRO A 144 18.92 -10.09 -26.22
N GLY A 145 18.45 -8.96 -26.76
CA GLY A 145 17.20 -8.32 -26.36
C GLY A 145 17.31 -7.33 -25.19
N PHE A 146 18.50 -7.17 -24.59
CA PHE A 146 18.80 -6.15 -23.57
C PHE A 146 19.79 -5.09 -24.06
N GLU A 147 20.13 -5.06 -25.36
CA GLU A 147 21.23 -4.22 -25.87
C GLU A 147 20.98 -2.71 -25.63
N HIS A 148 19.71 -2.31 -25.65
CA HIS A 148 19.27 -0.91 -25.55
C HIS A 148 18.38 -0.63 -24.32
N GLY A 149 18.37 -1.55 -23.36
CA GLY A 149 17.52 -1.43 -22.17
C GLY A 149 18.02 -0.38 -21.18
N ILE A 150 17.13 0.50 -20.70
CA ILE A 150 17.44 1.29 -19.50
C ILE A 150 17.34 0.37 -18.30
N LEU A 151 18.49 0.14 -17.66
CA LEU A 151 18.59 -0.74 -16.52
C LEU A 151 18.40 0.07 -15.24
N HIS A 152 17.17 0.03 -14.72
CA HIS A 152 16.89 0.55 -13.39
C HIS A 152 17.35 -0.48 -12.36
N ILE A 153 18.59 -0.32 -11.91
CA ILE A 153 19.08 -1.05 -10.75
C ILE A 153 18.62 -0.27 -9.52
N ALA A 154 17.44 -0.61 -9.02
CA ALA A 154 16.99 -0.06 -7.74
C ALA A 154 17.76 -0.77 -6.61
N PRO A 155 18.48 -0.04 -5.74
CA PRO A 155 18.95 -0.62 -4.49
C PRO A 155 17.73 -1.14 -3.72
N TRP A 156 17.91 -2.20 -2.91
CA TRP A 156 16.89 -2.86 -2.09
C TRP A 156 15.67 -1.96 -1.82
N VAL A 157 14.61 -2.16 -2.59
CA VAL A 157 13.35 -1.49 -2.32
C VAL A 157 12.77 -2.20 -1.11
N LYS A 158 13.13 -1.73 0.09
CA LYS A 158 12.43 -2.19 1.30
C LYS A 158 10.98 -1.77 1.13
N ILE A 159 10.13 -2.78 0.98
CA ILE A 159 8.70 -2.55 0.90
C ILE A 159 8.17 -2.45 2.33
N THR A 160 7.76 -1.26 2.73
CA THR A 160 7.15 -1.04 4.05
C THR A 160 5.64 -1.16 3.92
N LYS A 161 5.05 -2.10 4.66
CA LYS A 161 3.59 -2.20 4.78
C LYS A 161 3.09 -1.22 5.83
N ILE A 162 2.15 -0.38 5.43
CA ILE A 162 1.52 0.64 6.27
C ILE A 162 0.05 0.26 6.50
N LYS A 163 -0.45 0.61 7.67
CA LYS A 163 -1.85 0.50 8.08
C LYS A 163 -2.41 1.88 8.41
N ILE A 164 -3.64 2.14 8.00
CA ILE A 164 -4.44 3.27 8.46
C ILE A 164 -5.59 2.67 9.29
N PRO A 165 -5.55 2.74 10.63
CA PRO A 165 -6.68 2.34 11.46
C PRO A 165 -7.84 3.35 11.34
N ASP A 166 -8.98 2.93 11.90
CA ASP A 166 -10.13 3.80 12.18
C ASP A 166 -10.73 4.49 10.95
N VAL A 167 -10.62 3.86 9.79
CA VAL A 167 -11.16 4.35 8.52
C VAL A 167 -12.67 4.12 8.48
N PRO A 168 -13.48 5.15 8.15
CA PRO A 168 -14.92 5.00 7.97
C PRO A 168 -15.25 3.95 6.91
N VAL A 169 -16.16 3.04 7.23
CA VAL A 169 -16.57 1.96 6.33
C VAL A 169 -17.82 2.35 5.52
N TRP A 170 -18.59 3.32 6.01
CA TRP A 170 -19.88 3.70 5.45
C TRP A 170 -19.95 5.18 5.10
N ASN A 171 -20.55 5.49 3.96
CA ASN A 171 -20.89 6.83 3.56
C ASN A 171 -22.30 7.16 4.08
N HIS A 172 -22.39 8.03 5.09
CA HIS A 172 -23.67 8.42 5.68
C HIS A 172 -24.56 9.23 4.72
N THR A 173 -23.98 9.89 3.73
CA THR A 173 -24.69 10.70 2.74
C THR A 173 -25.40 9.82 1.72
N THR A 174 -24.71 8.80 1.21
CA THR A 174 -25.27 7.89 0.19
C THR A 174 -25.94 6.65 0.78
N GLY A 175 -25.71 6.36 2.07
CA GLY A 175 -26.22 5.17 2.71
C GLY A 175 -25.58 3.87 2.23
N ALA A 176 -24.37 3.92 1.67
CA ALA A 176 -23.65 2.76 1.12
C ALA A 176 -22.25 2.59 1.73
N PRO A 177 -21.70 1.36 1.78
CA PRO A 177 -20.32 1.14 2.20
C PRO A 177 -19.34 1.74 1.19
N TYR A 178 -18.23 2.30 1.68
CA TYR A 178 -17.14 2.76 0.82
C TYR A 178 -16.48 1.56 0.13
N SER A 179 -16.28 1.69 -1.17
CA SER A 179 -15.48 0.75 -1.94
C SER A 179 -13.99 0.96 -1.69
N ILE A 180 -13.17 -0.01 -2.08
CA ILE A 180 -11.72 0.18 -2.04
C ILE A 180 -11.23 1.23 -3.05
N GLN A 181 -12.02 1.49 -4.11
CA GLN A 181 -11.72 2.51 -5.11
C GLN A 181 -11.90 3.91 -4.52
N ASP A 182 -12.93 4.13 -3.70
CA ASP A 182 -13.15 5.39 -2.98
C ASP A 182 -11.98 5.70 -2.04
N VAL A 183 -11.51 4.68 -1.31
CA VAL A 183 -10.33 4.79 -0.44
C VAL A 183 -9.08 5.11 -1.26
N THR A 184 -8.87 4.42 -2.38
CA THR A 184 -7.68 4.64 -3.23
C THR A 184 -7.70 6.05 -3.82
N ALA A 185 -8.83 6.50 -4.34
CA ALA A 185 -9.00 7.86 -4.82
C ALA A 185 -8.76 8.90 -3.72
N ALA A 186 -9.24 8.67 -2.49
CA ALA A 186 -8.97 9.56 -1.37
C ALA A 186 -7.48 9.61 -0.97
N LEU A 187 -6.75 8.50 -1.09
CA LEU A 187 -5.31 8.46 -0.89
C LEU A 187 -4.55 9.19 -2.00
N ASP A 188 -4.94 8.98 -3.25
CA ASP A 188 -4.30 9.60 -4.42
C ASP A 188 -4.46 11.13 -4.42
N HIS A 189 -5.57 11.66 -3.88
CA HIS A 189 -5.78 13.11 -3.72
C HIS A 189 -5.10 13.71 -2.48
N SER A 190 -4.53 12.88 -1.60
CA SER A 190 -3.87 13.37 -0.39
C SER A 190 -2.46 13.87 -0.69
N THR A 191 -2.15 15.10 -0.27
CA THR A 191 -0.81 15.69 -0.41
C THR A 191 0.27 14.91 0.33
N ALA A 192 -0.10 14.08 1.32
CA ALA A 192 0.83 13.21 2.02
C ALA A 192 1.45 12.12 1.11
N PHE A 193 0.85 11.86 -0.05
CA PHE A 193 1.23 10.81 -0.99
C PHE A 193 1.83 11.30 -2.31
N SER A 194 2.00 12.61 -2.51
CA SER A 194 2.42 13.16 -3.80
C SER A 194 3.78 12.64 -4.30
N ASP A 195 4.66 12.26 -3.37
CA ASP A 195 6.01 11.76 -3.62
C ASP A 195 6.20 10.32 -3.11
N VAL A 196 5.11 9.62 -2.77
CA VAL A 196 5.17 8.26 -2.21
C VAL A 196 4.90 7.24 -3.31
N HIS A 197 5.87 6.37 -3.57
CA HIS A 197 5.67 5.28 -4.53
C HIS A 197 4.97 4.09 -3.85
N VAL A 198 3.69 3.91 -4.18
CA VAL A 198 2.84 2.82 -3.66
C VAL A 198 3.03 1.56 -4.50
N THR A 199 3.57 0.49 -3.90
CA THR A 199 3.83 -0.80 -4.58
C THR A 199 2.63 -1.73 -4.58
N ASN A 200 1.93 -1.82 -3.44
CA ASN A 200 0.67 -2.56 -3.34
C ASN A 200 -0.44 -1.58 -3.02
N ARG A 201 -1.51 -1.64 -3.83
CA ARG A 201 -2.70 -0.82 -3.64
C ARG A 201 -3.37 -1.08 -2.30
N ALA A 202 -4.17 -0.10 -1.87
CA ALA A 202 -4.98 -0.20 -0.68
C ALA A 202 -5.85 -1.46 -0.69
N ALA A 203 -5.90 -2.13 0.47
CA ALA A 203 -6.79 -3.25 0.74
C ALA A 203 -7.37 -3.11 2.15
N TRP A 204 -8.65 -3.43 2.28
CA TRP A 204 -9.31 -3.50 3.57
C TRP A 204 -8.77 -4.67 4.40
N ALA A 205 -8.45 -4.43 5.66
CA ALA A 205 -8.05 -5.49 6.60
C ALA A 205 -9.22 -6.44 6.91
N LYS A 206 -10.45 -5.89 6.91
CA LYS A 206 -11.71 -6.63 6.96
C LYS A 206 -12.68 -5.97 5.98
N ALA A 207 -13.38 -6.77 5.18
CA ALA A 207 -14.24 -6.28 4.11
C ALA A 207 -15.38 -5.39 4.65
N PRO A 208 -15.70 -4.25 4.01
CA PRO A 208 -16.78 -3.35 4.42
C PRO A 208 -18.14 -4.02 4.59
N ALA A 209 -18.45 -5.04 3.79
CA ALA A 209 -19.73 -5.73 3.82
C ALA A 209 -20.00 -6.48 5.15
N THR A 210 -18.97 -6.76 5.95
CA THR A 210 -19.14 -7.48 7.23
C THR A 210 -19.47 -6.55 8.41
N PHE A 211 -19.58 -5.26 8.16
CA PHE A 211 -19.58 -4.21 9.18
C PHE A 211 -20.92 -3.49 9.26
N ARG A 212 -21.29 -3.06 10.47
CA ARG A 212 -22.45 -2.18 10.68
C ARG A 212 -22.09 -0.75 10.22
N PRO A 213 -23.07 0.08 9.79
CA PRO A 213 -22.79 1.43 9.27
C PRO A 213 -21.98 2.36 10.18
N THR A 214 -21.95 2.12 11.50
CA THR A 214 -21.20 2.91 12.48
C THR A 214 -19.80 2.37 12.78
N THR A 215 -19.40 1.26 12.18
CA THR A 215 -18.13 0.62 12.48
C THR A 215 -16.99 1.14 11.62
N LEU A 216 -15.79 1.04 12.18
CA LEU A 216 -14.55 1.47 11.55
C LEU A 216 -13.75 0.22 11.16
N SER A 217 -12.98 0.33 10.08
CA SER A 217 -12.06 -0.73 9.65
C SER A 217 -10.64 -0.16 9.50
N ALA A 218 -9.71 -1.02 9.11
CA ALA A 218 -8.37 -0.60 8.78
C ALA A 218 -8.10 -0.84 7.30
N VAL A 219 -7.36 0.08 6.69
CA VAL A 219 -6.83 -0.05 5.33
C VAL A 219 -5.34 -0.35 5.44
N SER A 220 -4.82 -1.20 4.58
CA SER A 220 -3.38 -1.42 4.46
C SER A 220 -2.92 -1.30 3.03
N PHE A 221 -1.70 -0.83 2.84
CA PHE A 221 -1.03 -0.72 1.54
C PHE A 221 0.47 -0.88 1.73
N SER A 222 1.22 -0.97 0.64
CA SER A 222 2.68 -1.08 0.69
C SER A 222 3.33 0.04 -0.10
N ILE A 223 4.44 0.56 0.41
CA ILE A 223 5.23 1.62 -0.22
C ILE A 223 6.68 1.19 -0.39
N GLU A 224 7.38 1.82 -1.32
CA GLU A 224 8.83 1.79 -1.40
C GLU A 224 9.40 2.72 -0.32
N ASP A 225 10.22 2.18 0.58
CA ASP A 225 10.77 2.91 1.72
C ASP A 225 12.12 2.31 2.16
N PRO A 226 13.18 2.52 1.34
CA PRO A 226 14.48 1.84 1.48
C PRO A 226 15.17 2.12 2.83
N ASP A 227 15.00 3.32 3.37
CA ASP A 227 15.60 3.80 4.62
C ASP A 227 14.60 3.91 5.78
N GLY A 228 13.30 3.82 5.52
CA GLY A 228 12.26 4.01 6.54
C GLY A 228 11.80 5.47 6.67
N ALA A 229 12.39 6.41 5.93
CA ALA A 229 12.11 7.83 6.06
C ALA A 229 10.68 8.17 5.63
N VAL A 230 10.18 7.51 4.57
CA VAL A 230 8.84 7.76 4.04
C VAL A 230 7.79 7.30 5.03
N SER A 231 7.89 6.08 5.56
CA SER A 231 6.94 5.61 6.58
C SER A 231 7.02 6.40 7.87
N ASN A 232 8.21 6.86 8.28
CA ASN A 232 8.35 7.71 9.45
C ASN A 232 7.68 9.08 9.25
N ARG A 233 7.92 9.74 8.11
CA ARG A 233 7.27 11.01 7.76
C ARG A 233 5.75 10.87 7.71
N LEU A 234 5.24 9.82 7.06
CA LEU A 234 3.81 9.54 6.99
C LEU A 234 3.20 9.42 8.40
N ARG A 235 3.85 8.73 9.34
CA ARG A 235 3.36 8.62 10.73
C ARG A 235 3.19 9.95 11.45
N HIS A 236 3.96 10.97 11.07
CA HIS A 236 3.87 12.32 11.63
C HIS A 236 2.97 13.27 10.81
N THR A 237 2.47 12.82 9.67
CA THR A 237 1.61 13.60 8.78
C THR A 237 0.13 13.35 9.10
N ALA A 238 -0.65 14.41 9.24
CA ALA A 238 -2.10 14.28 9.39
C ALA A 238 -2.73 13.81 8.07
N LEU A 239 -3.50 12.74 8.11
CA LEU A 239 -4.28 12.26 6.96
C LEU A 239 -5.75 12.55 7.20
N TYR A 240 -6.44 13.10 6.20
CA TYR A 240 -7.89 13.14 6.19
C TYR A 240 -8.38 12.18 5.11
N LEU A 241 -9.11 11.14 5.52
CA LEU A 241 -9.62 10.13 4.63
C LEU A 241 -11.12 9.98 4.83
N LEU A 242 -11.88 10.15 3.75
CA LEU A 242 -13.34 10.00 3.75
C LEU A 242 -14.03 10.87 4.83
N GLY A 243 -13.58 12.12 4.97
CA GLY A 243 -14.12 13.11 5.91
C GLY A 243 -13.67 12.93 7.37
N LYS A 244 -12.81 11.95 7.68
CA LYS A 244 -12.31 11.70 9.03
C LYS A 244 -10.79 11.88 9.10
N LYS A 245 -10.31 12.46 10.21
CA LYS A 245 -8.88 12.48 10.52
C LYS A 245 -8.42 11.07 10.89
N CYS A 246 -7.45 10.57 10.14
CA CYS A 246 -6.81 9.28 10.31
C CYS A 246 -5.32 9.47 10.61
N ARG A 247 -4.66 8.38 11.03
CA ARG A 247 -3.21 8.33 11.25
C ARG A 247 -2.61 7.13 10.54
N PHE A 248 -1.31 7.18 10.28
CA PHE A 248 -0.58 6.03 9.76
C PHE A 248 0.05 5.24 10.91
N GLU A 249 0.01 3.92 10.80
CA GLU A 249 0.65 2.99 11.70
C GLU A 249 1.51 2.00 10.90
N LYS A 250 2.67 1.63 11.46
CA LYS A 250 3.49 0.55 10.90
C LYS A 250 2.72 -0.76 11.04
N TRP A 251 2.64 -1.54 9.96
CA TRP A 251 2.03 -2.86 10.03
C TRP A 251 2.84 -3.76 10.95
N LYS A 252 2.20 -4.29 12.00
CA LYS A 252 2.78 -5.31 12.87
C LYS A 252 2.30 -6.69 12.39
N PRO A 253 3.20 -7.61 12.00
CA PRO A 253 2.79 -8.97 11.69
C PRO A 253 2.14 -9.61 12.92
N LYS A 254 1.13 -10.45 12.69
CA LYS A 254 0.54 -11.25 13.76
C LYS A 254 1.64 -12.18 14.30
N PRO A 255 1.83 -12.31 15.63
CA PRO A 255 2.77 -13.26 16.18
C PRO A 255 2.43 -14.66 15.65
N THR A 256 3.42 -15.36 15.10
CA THR A 256 3.26 -16.78 14.80
C THR A 256 3.10 -17.52 16.13
N PRO A 257 2.04 -18.32 16.33
CA PRO A 257 1.95 -19.14 17.52
C PRO A 257 3.20 -20.02 17.60
N ALA A 258 3.87 -20.04 18.75
CA ALA A 258 4.97 -20.96 18.97
C ALA A 258 4.40 -22.38 18.80
N ASN A 259 4.97 -23.17 17.89
CA ASN A 259 4.64 -24.58 17.80
C ASN A 259 5.12 -25.25 19.09
N THR A 260 4.22 -25.44 20.04
CA THR A 260 4.35 -26.37 21.17
C THR A 260 4.06 -27.79 20.72
#